data_AF-A0A7C1WGS5-F1
#
_entry.id   AF-A0A7C1WGS5-F1
#
_cell.length_a   1.000
_cell.length_b   1.000
_cell.length_c   1.000
_cell.angle_alpha   90.00
_cell.angle_beta   90.00
_cell.angle_gamma   90.00
#
_symmetry.space_group_name_H-M   'P 1'
#
loop_
_entity.id
_entity.type
_entity.pdbx_description
1 polymer ?
#
loop_
_entity_poly.entity_id
_entity_poly.type
_entity_poly.pdbx_seq_one_letter_code
_entity_poly.pdbx_strand_id
1 'polypeptide(L)'
;MSATQGSLAEEANRSEGEALQSGSFLERFDSTPEAEQWPLVRSWINNYPIPFFKELRESRPILKTPVCTLIARFDDFNEAVSIPNTFTVALYKPKMGDYLMAEDDTPMHNNEKALMMSLLKREDLPKIRELVATRAKETLDCANGEIDLVPNYGRTVPTAMVQEHFGLDGIDPKYLIKWSYWNQYDTFHNQFFHNEPDPEAIIQNRKRSNRWLGLYIGVLIARKWVMNKLGRSKDDVVYRILQVEPPEGVKFNILRQGINAGGLLIGAVETTSMAVSQAVEGILSRPEVFALAQAAAKEGDNETFDPIVWEALRFNPA
;
A
#
# COMPACT_ATOMS: atom_id res chain seq x y z
N MET A 1 -3.84 -19.56 28.61
CA MET A 1 -4.01 -18.18 28.10
C MET A 1 -5.14 -18.20 27.05
N SER A 2 -6.35 -18.50 27.53
CA SER A 2 -7.54 -18.81 26.69
C SER A 2 -8.58 -17.68 26.72
N ALA A 3 -8.24 -16.52 27.27
CA ALA A 3 -9.19 -15.46 27.58
C ALA A 3 -9.21 -14.30 26.57
N THR A 4 -8.19 -14.20 25.70
CA THR A 4 -8.02 -13.04 24.81
C THR A 4 -8.46 -13.29 23.37
N GLN A 5 -8.54 -14.54 22.91
CA GLN A 5 -9.00 -14.87 21.54
C GLN A 5 -10.52 -14.90 21.40
N GLY A 6 -11.26 -15.16 22.48
CA GLY A 6 -12.72 -14.93 22.52
C GLY A 6 -13.06 -13.44 22.34
N SER A 7 -12.21 -12.56 22.86
CA SER A 7 -12.44 -11.11 22.94
C SER A 7 -12.65 -10.43 21.58
N LEU A 8 -11.89 -10.76 20.54
CA LEU A 8 -11.96 -10.03 19.26
C LEU A 8 -13.13 -10.47 18.37
N ALA A 9 -13.43 -11.77 18.33
CA ALA A 9 -14.63 -12.28 17.65
C ALA A 9 -15.91 -11.93 18.44
N GLU A 10 -15.84 -11.92 19.78
CA GLU A 10 -16.91 -11.40 20.63
C GLU A 10 -17.04 -9.87 20.53
N GLU A 11 -15.96 -9.12 20.31
CA GLU A 11 -16.00 -7.67 20.06
C GLU A 11 -16.51 -7.35 18.67
N ALA A 12 -16.20 -8.13 17.64
CA ALA A 12 -16.79 -7.98 16.30
C ALA A 12 -18.29 -8.36 16.29
N ASN A 13 -18.67 -9.43 16.99
CA ASN A 13 -20.07 -9.81 17.15
C ASN A 13 -20.82 -8.88 18.12
N ARG A 14 -20.15 -8.31 19.14
CA ARG A 14 -20.72 -7.25 19.99
C ARG A 14 -20.83 -5.95 19.24
N SER A 15 -19.87 -5.58 18.40
CA SER A 15 -19.90 -4.34 17.62
C SER A 15 -20.96 -4.42 16.53
N GLU A 16 -21.16 -5.57 15.88
CA GLU A 16 -22.35 -5.85 15.05
C GLU A 16 -23.63 -5.80 15.89
N GLY A 17 -23.65 -6.43 17.06
CA GLY A 17 -24.81 -6.44 17.96
C GLY A 17 -25.17 -5.07 18.55
N GLU A 18 -24.19 -4.21 18.83
CA GLU A 18 -24.34 -2.85 19.35
C GLU A 18 -24.69 -1.86 18.24
N ALA A 19 -24.10 -2.01 17.04
CA ALA A 19 -24.53 -1.27 15.85
C ALA A 19 -26.00 -1.56 15.51
N LEU A 20 -26.39 -2.84 15.53
CA LEU A 20 -27.79 -3.27 15.35
C LEU A 20 -28.72 -2.80 16.48
N GLN A 21 -28.20 -2.56 17.70
CA GLN A 21 -28.98 -2.02 18.82
C GLN A 21 -29.16 -0.49 18.78
N SER A 22 -28.43 0.24 17.93
CA SER A 22 -28.38 1.72 17.93
C SER A 22 -29.16 2.43 16.82
N GLY A 23 -29.91 1.70 15.98
CA GLY A 23 -30.63 2.23 14.82
C GLY A 23 -29.81 2.16 13.52
N SER A 24 -30.45 2.43 12.38
CA SER A 24 -29.79 2.37 11.06
C SER A 24 -28.69 3.44 10.93
N PHE A 25 -27.56 3.08 10.30
CA PHE A 25 -26.48 4.04 10.03
C PHE A 25 -27.00 5.21 9.18
N LEU A 26 -27.83 4.93 8.18
CA LEU A 26 -28.39 5.95 7.29
C LEU A 26 -29.43 6.83 7.98
N GLU A 27 -30.28 6.27 8.83
CA GLU A 27 -31.21 7.07 9.66
C GLU A 27 -30.44 8.02 10.57
N ARG A 28 -29.39 7.51 11.22
CA ARG A 28 -28.54 8.34 12.08
C ARG A 28 -27.83 9.42 11.27
N PHE A 29 -27.30 9.11 10.09
CA PHE A 29 -26.72 10.09 9.18
C PHE A 29 -27.71 11.20 8.81
N ASP A 30 -28.95 10.85 8.43
CA ASP A 30 -29.98 11.80 8.02
C ASP A 30 -30.43 12.71 9.17
N SER A 31 -30.42 12.20 10.40
CA SER A 31 -30.74 12.97 11.62
C SER A 31 -29.57 13.81 12.15
N THR A 32 -28.35 13.60 11.66
CA THR A 32 -27.13 14.27 12.15
C THR A 32 -26.96 15.62 11.45
N PRO A 33 -26.64 16.71 12.18
CA PRO A 33 -26.31 18.01 11.59
C PRO A 33 -25.20 17.89 10.55
N GLU A 34 -25.29 18.63 9.45
CA GLU A 34 -24.38 18.52 8.30
C GLU A 34 -22.89 18.58 8.71
N ALA A 35 -22.52 19.50 9.61
CA ALA A 35 -21.15 19.65 10.10
C ALA A 35 -20.58 18.42 10.82
N GLU A 36 -21.45 17.56 11.37
CA GLU A 36 -21.09 16.37 12.15
C GLU A 36 -21.17 15.07 11.32
N GLN A 37 -21.78 15.12 10.13
CA GLN A 37 -22.00 13.94 9.29
C GLN A 37 -20.69 13.27 8.86
N TRP A 38 -19.69 14.03 8.42
CA TRP A 38 -18.42 13.43 7.96
C TRP A 38 -17.61 12.79 9.09
N PRO A 39 -17.37 13.46 10.24
CA PRO A 39 -16.74 12.82 11.39
C PRO A 39 -17.45 11.52 11.84
N LEU A 40 -18.79 11.52 11.82
CA LEU A 40 -19.59 10.34 12.14
C LEU A 40 -19.37 9.20 11.15
N VAL A 41 -19.46 9.49 9.84
CA VAL A 41 -19.20 8.51 8.79
C VAL A 41 -17.77 7.96 8.86
N ARG A 42 -16.77 8.81 9.12
CA ARG A 42 -15.38 8.37 9.34
C ARG A 42 -15.23 7.43 10.53
N SER A 43 -15.96 7.68 11.61
CA SER A 43 -15.99 6.78 12.76
C SER A 43 -16.55 5.41 12.39
N TRP A 44 -17.60 5.33 11.57
CA TRP A 44 -18.13 4.06 11.10
C TRP A 44 -17.19 3.32 10.15
N ILE A 45 -16.53 4.03 9.24
CA ILE A 45 -15.51 3.42 8.36
C ILE A 45 -14.38 2.80 9.19
N ASN A 46 -13.94 3.47 10.25
CA ASN A 46 -12.82 2.99 11.07
C ASN A 46 -13.22 1.85 12.02
N ASN A 47 -14.41 1.93 12.62
CA ASN A 47 -14.79 1.04 13.74
C ASN A 47 -15.82 -0.02 13.35
N TYR A 48 -16.62 0.22 12.31
CA TYR A 48 -17.72 -0.64 11.89
C TYR A 48 -17.79 -0.79 10.34
N PRO A 49 -16.67 -0.98 9.62
CA PRO A 49 -16.66 -0.90 8.15
C PRO A 49 -17.61 -1.91 7.50
N ILE A 50 -17.58 -3.17 7.94
CA ILE A 50 -18.38 -4.25 7.34
C ILE A 50 -19.89 -3.98 7.45
N PRO A 51 -20.48 -3.77 8.65
CA PRO A 51 -21.91 -3.52 8.77
C PRO A 51 -22.33 -2.18 8.15
N PHE A 52 -21.50 -1.13 8.26
CA PHE A 52 -21.80 0.17 7.63
C PHE A 52 -21.87 0.06 6.10
N PHE A 53 -20.83 -0.50 5.46
CA PHE A 53 -20.82 -0.65 4.01
C PHE A 53 -21.85 -1.68 3.52
N LYS A 54 -22.26 -2.64 4.35
CA LYS A 54 -23.38 -3.54 4.04
C LYS A 54 -24.69 -2.76 3.89
N GLU A 55 -25.07 -1.98 4.90
CA GLU A 55 -26.28 -1.14 4.84
C GLU A 55 -26.21 -0.16 3.66
N LEU A 56 -25.03 0.43 3.43
CA LEU A 56 -24.81 1.34 2.31
C LEU A 56 -25.09 0.67 0.96
N ARG A 57 -24.55 -0.53 0.71
CA ARG A 57 -24.78 -1.28 -0.54
C ARG A 57 -26.26 -1.64 -0.77
N GLU A 58 -26.95 -2.01 0.31
CA GLU A 58 -28.33 -2.48 0.29
C GLU A 58 -29.31 -1.31 0.09
N SER A 59 -29.11 -0.19 0.79
CA SER A 59 -30.12 0.86 0.92
C SER A 59 -29.76 2.17 0.23
N ARG A 60 -28.47 2.55 0.18
CA ARG A 60 -28.04 3.85 -0.39
C ARG A 60 -26.60 3.75 -0.94
N PRO A 61 -26.38 3.03 -2.06
CA PRO A 61 -25.04 2.67 -2.52
C PRO A 61 -24.16 3.85 -2.91
N ILE A 62 -24.77 5.01 -3.17
CA ILE A 62 -24.12 6.29 -3.40
C ILE A 62 -24.58 7.25 -2.30
N LEU A 63 -23.67 7.57 -1.37
CA LEU A 63 -23.95 8.50 -0.26
C LEU A 63 -23.12 9.76 -0.43
N LYS A 64 -23.81 10.87 -0.72
CA LYS A 64 -23.20 12.20 -0.71
C LYS A 64 -23.06 12.68 0.73
N THR A 65 -21.85 13.07 1.11
CA THR A 65 -21.55 13.77 2.37
C THR A 65 -21.13 15.21 2.06
N PRO A 66 -20.96 16.07 3.08
CA PRO A 66 -20.47 17.44 2.87
C PRO A 66 -19.03 17.51 2.35
N VAL A 67 -18.26 16.43 2.49
CA VAL A 67 -16.82 16.38 2.18
C VAL A 67 -16.52 15.56 0.93
N CYS A 68 -17.19 14.41 0.77
CA CYS A 68 -17.00 13.51 -0.37
C CYS A 68 -18.26 12.68 -0.67
N THR A 69 -18.25 11.97 -1.80
CA THR A 69 -19.28 10.98 -2.13
C THR A 69 -18.70 9.58 -1.93
N LEU A 70 -19.39 8.75 -1.15
CA LEU A 70 -19.05 7.34 -0.98
C LEU A 70 -19.78 6.50 -2.03
N ILE A 71 -19.06 5.56 -2.63
CA ILE A 71 -19.59 4.56 -3.57
C ILE A 71 -19.34 3.18 -2.95
N ALA A 72 -20.38 2.35 -2.85
CA ALA A 72 -20.33 1.11 -2.08
C ALA A 72 -20.43 -0.17 -2.92
N ARG A 73 -20.96 -0.09 -4.14
CA ARG A 73 -21.13 -1.25 -5.03
C ARG A 73 -19.90 -1.45 -5.90
N PHE A 74 -19.61 -2.72 -6.16
CA PHE A 74 -18.47 -3.12 -6.98
C PHE A 74 -18.55 -2.58 -8.42
N ASP A 75 -19.73 -2.64 -9.04
CA ASP A 75 -19.91 -2.17 -10.42
C ASP A 75 -19.74 -0.65 -10.52
N ASP A 76 -20.35 0.11 -9.60
CA ASP A 76 -20.21 1.57 -9.53
C ASP A 76 -18.75 1.98 -9.32
N PHE A 77 -18.00 1.24 -8.48
CA PHE A 77 -16.57 1.47 -8.29
C PHE A 77 -15.76 1.21 -9.56
N ASN A 78 -15.99 0.08 -10.24
CA ASN A 78 -15.31 -0.26 -11.48
C ASN A 78 -15.58 0.75 -12.59
N GLU A 79 -16.83 1.22 -12.71
CA GLU A 79 -17.18 2.28 -13.66
C GLU A 79 -16.40 3.56 -13.31
N ALA A 80 -16.42 4.01 -12.05
CA ALA A 80 -15.75 5.23 -11.64
C ALA A 80 -14.24 5.22 -11.94
N VAL A 81 -13.53 4.13 -11.59
CA VAL A 81 -12.07 4.03 -11.83
C VAL A 81 -11.72 3.83 -13.31
N SER A 82 -12.68 3.49 -14.17
CA SER A 82 -12.47 3.36 -15.61
C SER A 82 -12.53 4.70 -16.37
N ILE A 83 -12.93 5.79 -15.72
CA ILE A 83 -13.12 7.12 -16.34
C ILE A 83 -12.23 8.17 -15.65
N PRO A 84 -10.89 8.09 -15.83
CA PRO A 84 -9.92 8.91 -15.09
C PRO A 84 -10.01 10.42 -15.41
N ASN A 85 -10.61 10.80 -16.53
CA ASN A 85 -10.84 12.21 -16.88
C ASN A 85 -12.03 12.84 -16.12
N THR A 86 -12.90 12.00 -15.53
CA THR A 86 -14.03 12.46 -14.69
C THR A 86 -13.70 12.30 -13.21
N PHE A 87 -13.19 11.13 -12.83
CA PHE A 87 -12.75 10.83 -11.46
C PHE A 87 -11.23 10.88 -11.41
N THR A 88 -10.71 12.10 -11.28
CA THR A 88 -9.28 12.39 -11.41
C THR A 88 -8.49 12.03 -10.15
N VAL A 89 -7.19 11.78 -10.32
CA VAL A 89 -6.22 11.61 -9.21
C VAL A 89 -5.59 12.94 -8.77
N ALA A 90 -6.09 14.07 -9.27
CA ALA A 90 -5.54 15.40 -9.05
C ALA A 90 -5.37 15.78 -7.56
N LEU A 91 -6.14 15.17 -6.66
CA LEU A 91 -5.99 15.29 -5.21
C LEU A 91 -4.55 14.99 -4.74
N TYR A 92 -3.88 14.02 -5.35
CA TYR A 92 -2.56 13.56 -4.91
C TYR A 92 -1.40 14.35 -5.53
N LYS A 93 -1.65 15.07 -6.64
CA LYS A 93 -0.62 15.80 -7.40
C LYS A 93 0.21 16.78 -6.56
N PRO A 94 -0.36 17.61 -5.66
CA PRO A 94 0.44 18.52 -4.84
C PRO A 94 1.47 17.83 -3.93
N LYS A 95 1.26 16.54 -3.60
CA LYS A 95 2.10 15.77 -2.69
C LYS A 95 3.06 14.83 -3.43
N MET A 96 2.62 14.26 -4.54
CA MET A 96 3.41 13.34 -5.37
C MET A 96 4.28 14.06 -6.42
N GLY A 97 3.97 15.31 -6.77
CA GLY A 97 4.70 16.07 -7.78
C GLY A 97 4.55 15.44 -9.17
N ASP A 98 5.62 15.46 -9.96
CA ASP A 98 5.59 14.99 -11.36
C ASP A 98 5.69 13.46 -11.50
N TYR A 99 5.39 12.68 -10.46
CA TYR A 99 5.43 11.22 -10.54
C TYR A 99 4.36 10.69 -11.52
N LEU A 100 4.66 9.62 -12.28
CA LEU A 100 3.75 9.12 -13.32
C LEU A 100 2.35 8.79 -12.78
N MET A 101 2.25 8.29 -11.55
CA MET A 101 0.95 7.90 -10.96
C MET A 101 0.15 9.07 -10.40
N ALA A 102 0.70 10.29 -10.43
CA ALA A 102 0.04 11.51 -9.99
C ALA A 102 -0.70 12.24 -11.12
N GLU A 103 -0.70 11.65 -12.32
CA GLU A 103 -1.37 12.18 -13.51
C GLU A 103 -2.48 11.23 -13.95
N ASP A 104 -3.53 11.81 -14.53
CA ASP A 104 -4.62 11.08 -15.19
C ASP A 104 -4.15 10.52 -16.56
N ASP A 105 -5.04 10.46 -17.56
CA ASP A 105 -4.78 9.94 -18.90
C ASP A 105 -3.96 10.90 -19.78
N THR A 106 -2.75 11.23 -19.33
CA THR A 106 -1.81 12.11 -20.05
C THR A 106 -0.80 11.29 -20.88
N PRO A 107 -0.24 11.87 -21.96
CA PRO A 107 0.85 11.23 -22.69
C PRO A 107 2.06 10.87 -21.81
N MET A 108 2.36 11.69 -20.80
CA MET A 108 3.43 11.41 -19.84
C MET A 108 3.11 10.16 -19.00
N HIS A 109 1.90 10.10 -18.42
CA HIS A 109 1.43 8.94 -17.65
C HIS A 109 1.52 7.66 -18.47
N ASN A 110 0.90 7.65 -19.65
CA ASN A 110 0.79 6.46 -20.48
C ASN A 110 2.15 5.93 -20.96
N ASN A 111 3.01 6.83 -21.45
CA ASN A 111 4.33 6.44 -21.94
C ASN A 111 5.21 5.89 -20.80
N GLU A 112 5.26 6.58 -19.66
CA GLU A 112 6.10 6.14 -18.55
C GLU A 112 5.57 4.87 -17.88
N LYS A 113 4.25 4.74 -17.75
CA LYS A 113 3.62 3.51 -17.24
C LYS A 113 3.96 2.33 -18.15
N ALA A 114 3.81 2.47 -19.46
CA ALA A 114 4.14 1.42 -20.42
C ALA A 114 5.62 1.02 -20.34
N LEU A 115 6.53 2.00 -20.29
CA LEU A 115 7.96 1.76 -20.10
C LEU A 115 8.22 1.03 -18.80
N MET A 116 7.77 1.55 -17.65
CA MET A 116 8.01 0.95 -16.33
C MET A 116 7.44 -0.46 -16.22
N MET A 117 6.23 -0.71 -16.75
CA MET A 117 5.64 -2.06 -16.78
C MET A 117 6.47 -3.04 -17.61
N SER A 118 7.11 -2.59 -18.70
CA SER A 118 7.99 -3.46 -19.50
C SER A 118 9.27 -3.88 -18.76
N LEU A 119 9.68 -3.12 -17.74
CA LEU A 119 10.91 -3.38 -16.96
C LEU A 119 10.68 -4.33 -15.78
N LEU A 120 9.44 -4.42 -15.30
CA LEU A 120 8.97 -5.32 -14.24
C LEU A 120 8.55 -6.66 -14.87
N LYS A 121 9.54 -7.50 -15.14
CA LYS A 121 9.39 -8.77 -15.87
C LYS A 121 8.73 -9.83 -14.98
N ARG A 122 7.72 -10.54 -15.51
CA ARG A 122 7.09 -11.66 -14.78
C ARG A 122 8.06 -12.82 -14.57
N GLU A 123 9.06 -12.93 -15.43
CA GLU A 123 10.13 -13.93 -15.38
C GLU A 123 11.01 -13.75 -14.14
N ASP A 124 11.01 -12.58 -13.50
CA ASP A 124 11.75 -12.35 -12.25
C ASP A 124 11.03 -12.94 -11.02
N LEU A 125 9.74 -13.30 -11.12
CA LEU A 125 8.93 -13.77 -9.98
C LEU A 125 9.55 -14.95 -9.22
N PRO A 126 10.11 -16.00 -9.85
CA PRO A 126 10.78 -17.08 -9.10
C PRO A 126 11.92 -16.57 -8.23
N LYS A 127 12.75 -15.66 -8.75
CA LYS A 127 13.87 -15.06 -8.01
C LYS A 127 13.39 -14.15 -6.88
N ILE A 128 12.33 -13.38 -7.12
CA ILE A 128 11.72 -12.53 -6.08
C ILE A 128 11.16 -13.40 -4.95
N ARG A 129 10.47 -14.51 -5.27
CA ARG A 129 9.95 -15.45 -4.28
C ARG A 129 11.06 -16.07 -3.44
N GLU A 130 12.15 -16.50 -4.06
CA GLU A 130 13.33 -17.04 -3.35
C GLU A 130 13.95 -16.00 -2.40
N LEU A 131 14.13 -14.77 -2.88
CA LEU A 131 14.62 -13.66 -2.06
C LEU A 131 13.72 -13.40 -0.85
N VAL A 132 12.41 -13.27 -1.09
CA VAL A 132 11.43 -13.00 -0.04
C VAL A 132 11.39 -14.15 0.97
N ALA A 133 11.40 -15.41 0.52
CA ALA A 133 11.42 -16.57 1.39
C ALA A 133 12.69 -16.61 2.26
N THR A 134 13.85 -16.32 1.67
CA THR A 134 15.14 -16.26 2.39
C THR A 134 15.11 -15.18 3.47
N ARG A 135 14.70 -13.95 3.11
CA ARG A 135 14.66 -12.81 4.04
C ARG A 135 13.61 -12.98 5.12
N ALA A 136 12.46 -13.57 4.79
CA ALA A 136 11.42 -13.92 5.76
C ALA A 136 11.95 -14.94 6.78
N LYS A 137 12.64 -15.99 6.31
CA LYS A 137 13.24 -16.99 7.18
C LYS A 137 14.29 -16.40 8.12
N GLU A 138 15.25 -15.63 7.58
CA GLU A 138 16.29 -14.99 8.41
C GLU A 138 15.68 -14.09 9.48
N THR A 139 14.62 -13.34 9.13
CA THR A 139 13.89 -12.47 10.06
C THR A 139 13.26 -13.27 11.19
N LEU A 140 12.57 -14.37 10.86
CA LEU A 140 11.88 -15.21 11.85
C LEU A 140 12.85 -16.03 12.71
N ASP A 141 13.95 -16.51 12.15
CA ASP A 141 15.01 -17.21 12.89
C ASP A 141 15.63 -16.30 13.97
N CYS A 142 15.62 -14.98 13.77
CA CYS A 142 16.11 -13.99 14.74
C CYS A 142 15.06 -13.57 15.79
N ALA A 143 13.80 -13.95 15.64
CA ALA A 143 12.70 -13.46 16.47
C ALA A 143 12.64 -14.06 17.88
N ASN A 144 13.39 -15.13 18.17
CA ASN A 144 13.44 -15.75 19.52
C ASN A 144 12.05 -16.06 20.14
N GLY A 145 11.06 -16.37 19.31
CA GLY A 145 9.69 -16.71 19.75
C GLY A 145 8.69 -15.55 19.81
N GLU A 146 9.11 -14.31 19.60
CA GLU A 146 8.23 -13.12 19.58
C GLU A 146 8.66 -12.12 18.52
N ILE A 147 7.73 -11.55 17.76
CA ILE A 147 8.04 -10.56 16.73
C ILE A 147 7.02 -9.43 16.70
N ASP A 148 7.51 -8.19 16.71
CA ASP A 148 6.71 -7.06 16.26
C ASP A 148 6.67 -7.06 14.73
N LEU A 149 5.54 -7.54 14.19
CA LEU A 149 5.35 -7.89 12.80
C LEU A 149 5.61 -6.72 11.85
N VAL A 150 5.12 -5.52 12.18
CA VAL A 150 5.15 -4.36 11.26
C VAL A 150 6.59 -3.90 10.97
N PRO A 151 7.39 -3.44 11.95
CA PRO A 151 8.73 -2.96 11.69
C PRO A 151 9.71 -4.09 11.37
N ASN A 152 9.57 -5.27 11.99
CA ASN A 152 10.60 -6.31 11.89
C ASN A 152 10.38 -7.28 10.73
N TYR A 153 9.15 -7.44 10.23
CA TYR A 153 8.85 -8.32 9.09
C TYR A 153 8.20 -7.56 7.93
N GLY A 154 7.05 -6.92 8.17
CA GLY A 154 6.22 -6.25 7.17
C GLY A 154 6.94 -5.14 6.42
N ARG A 155 7.82 -4.39 7.07
CA ARG A 155 8.69 -3.38 6.43
C ARG A 155 10.05 -3.94 6.02
N THR A 156 10.64 -4.82 6.83
CA THR A 156 11.98 -5.39 6.58
C THR A 156 12.04 -6.18 5.28
N VAL A 157 11.12 -7.13 5.10
CA VAL A 157 11.16 -8.07 3.96
C VAL A 157 10.93 -7.36 2.62
N PRO A 158 9.90 -6.49 2.46
CA PRO A 158 9.75 -5.73 1.22
C PRO A 158 10.89 -4.76 0.96
N THR A 159 11.50 -4.19 2.01
CA THR A 159 12.68 -3.32 1.83
C THR A 159 13.87 -4.10 1.27
N ALA A 160 14.08 -5.36 1.66
CA ALA A 160 15.12 -6.20 1.06
C ALA A 160 14.86 -6.43 -0.44
N MET A 161 13.61 -6.67 -0.85
CA MET A 161 13.22 -6.75 -2.26
C MET A 161 13.50 -5.43 -3.01
N VAL A 162 13.17 -4.28 -2.41
CA VAL A 162 13.48 -2.95 -2.96
C VAL A 162 14.99 -2.77 -3.16
N GLN A 163 15.82 -3.24 -2.24
CA GLN A 163 17.28 -3.12 -2.40
C GLN A 163 17.82 -4.07 -3.47
N GLU A 164 17.44 -5.34 -3.43
CA GLU A 164 18.10 -6.38 -4.22
C GLU A 164 17.49 -6.59 -5.61
N HIS A 165 16.16 -6.47 -5.74
CA HIS A 165 15.47 -6.65 -7.01
C HIS A 165 15.24 -5.33 -7.72
N PHE A 166 14.72 -4.30 -7.03
CA PHE A 166 14.58 -2.99 -7.66
C PHE A 166 15.94 -2.30 -7.83
N GLY A 167 16.92 -2.61 -6.98
CA GLY A 167 18.26 -2.07 -7.10
C GLY A 167 18.46 -0.74 -6.37
N LEU A 168 17.60 -0.40 -5.42
CA LEU A 168 17.81 0.74 -4.52
C LEU A 168 18.75 0.34 -3.37
N ASP A 169 19.99 -0.03 -3.73
CA ASP A 169 21.01 -0.55 -2.84
C ASP A 169 22.00 0.54 -2.34
N GLY A 170 22.98 0.12 -1.53
CA GLY A 170 24.07 0.99 -1.07
C GLY A 170 23.69 2.00 0.02
N ILE A 171 22.58 1.76 0.71
CA ILE A 171 22.10 2.58 1.84
C ILE A 171 21.55 1.68 2.93
N ASP A 172 21.59 2.15 4.18
CA ASP A 172 20.96 1.45 5.30
C ASP A 172 19.43 1.38 5.10
N PRO A 173 18.81 0.18 5.17
CA PRO A 173 17.37 -0.04 4.95
C PRO A 173 16.46 0.89 5.75
N LYS A 174 16.87 1.31 6.96
CA LYS A 174 16.05 2.18 7.82
C LYS A 174 15.72 3.52 7.15
N TYR A 175 16.60 4.00 6.27
CA TYR A 175 16.36 5.24 5.54
C TYR A 175 15.33 5.05 4.43
N LEU A 176 15.40 3.93 3.71
CA LEU A 176 14.40 3.58 2.69
C LEU A 176 13.01 3.46 3.31
N ILE A 177 12.90 2.75 4.43
CA ILE A 177 11.66 2.62 5.21
C ILE A 177 11.15 4.01 5.61
N LYS A 178 12.01 4.83 6.22
CA LYS A 178 11.62 6.18 6.66
C LYS A 178 11.13 7.05 5.51
N TRP A 179 11.81 7.02 4.36
CA TRP A 179 11.42 7.84 3.21
C TRP A 179 10.13 7.34 2.58
N SER A 180 9.94 6.01 2.50
CA SER A 180 8.68 5.41 2.03
C SER A 180 7.52 5.80 2.96
N TYR A 181 7.67 5.59 4.27
CA TYR A 181 6.67 5.92 5.29
C TYR A 181 6.19 7.37 5.19
N TRP A 182 7.08 8.36 5.24
CA TRP A 182 6.65 9.75 5.25
C TRP A 182 6.05 10.23 3.93
N ASN A 183 6.44 9.63 2.80
CA ASN A 183 5.76 9.91 1.53
C ASN A 183 4.37 9.30 1.49
N GLN A 184 4.21 8.05 1.91
CA GLN A 184 2.91 7.38 1.96
C GLN A 184 1.96 8.07 2.95
N TYR A 185 2.44 8.33 4.18
CA TYR A 185 1.63 8.90 5.24
C TYR A 185 1.14 10.31 4.89
N ASP A 186 2.01 11.19 4.41
CA ASP A 186 1.56 12.52 3.97
C ASP A 186 0.59 12.40 2.78
N THR A 187 0.91 11.55 1.79
CA THR A 187 0.11 11.47 0.56
C THR A 187 -1.28 10.89 0.78
N PHE A 188 -1.42 9.87 1.61
CA PHE A 188 -2.68 9.12 1.74
C PHE A 188 -3.40 9.33 3.07
N HIS A 189 -2.69 9.71 4.15
CA HIS A 189 -3.28 9.85 5.48
C HIS A 189 -3.35 11.31 5.97
N ASN A 190 -2.66 12.26 5.34
CA ASN A 190 -2.69 13.68 5.73
C ASN A 190 -3.51 14.56 4.78
N GLN A 191 -4.73 14.16 4.44
CA GLN A 191 -5.60 14.92 3.52
C GLN A 191 -6.48 15.90 4.28
N PHE A 192 -7.04 16.90 3.60
CA PHE A 192 -7.89 17.92 4.23
C PHE A 192 -9.14 17.34 4.93
N PHE A 193 -9.51 16.11 4.60
CA PHE A 193 -10.61 15.36 5.18
C PHE A 193 -10.19 14.31 6.22
N HIS A 194 -8.90 14.26 6.56
CA HIS A 194 -8.36 13.50 7.68
C HIS A 194 -8.17 14.40 8.91
N ASN A 195 -8.40 13.83 10.09
CA ASN A 195 -8.27 14.55 11.36
C ASN A 195 -6.91 14.24 12.02
N GLU A 196 -5.83 14.53 11.30
CA GLU A 196 -4.47 14.33 11.83
C GLU A 196 -4.14 15.38 12.90
N PRO A 197 -3.60 14.99 14.07
CA PRO A 197 -3.30 15.93 15.16
C PRO A 197 -2.24 16.98 14.81
N ASP A 198 -1.24 16.62 13.99
CA ASP A 198 -0.13 17.50 13.61
C ASP A 198 0.21 17.38 12.11
N PRO A 199 -0.65 17.94 11.24
CA PRO A 199 -0.48 17.86 9.78
C PRO A 199 0.81 18.54 9.29
N GLU A 200 1.28 19.59 9.98
CA GLU A 200 2.48 20.32 9.60
C GLU A 200 3.75 19.53 9.89
N ALA A 201 3.84 18.84 11.03
CA ALA A 201 4.96 17.94 11.30
C ALA A 201 5.06 16.81 10.27
N ILE A 202 3.93 16.27 9.80
CA ILE A 202 3.90 15.25 8.73
C ILE A 202 4.49 15.83 7.44
N ILE A 203 4.05 17.02 7.02
CA ILE A 203 4.56 17.72 5.83
C ILE A 203 6.07 17.98 5.95
N GLN A 204 6.55 18.42 7.11
CA GLN A 204 7.97 18.69 7.35
C GLN A 204 8.82 17.41 7.27
N ASN A 205 8.33 16.31 7.83
CA ASN A 205 9.00 15.02 7.75
C ASN A 205 9.05 14.47 6.32
N ARG A 206 7.98 14.60 5.54
CA ARG A 206 7.99 14.27 4.11
C ARG A 206 8.98 15.15 3.34
N LYS A 207 8.95 16.48 3.52
CA LYS A 207 9.89 17.41 2.85
C LYS A 207 11.34 17.06 3.19
N ARG A 208 11.64 16.73 4.44
CA ARG A 208 12.98 16.26 4.85
C ARG A 208 13.33 14.94 4.17
N SER A 209 12.42 13.97 4.13
CA SER A 209 12.62 12.69 3.46
C SER A 209 12.89 12.85 1.97
N ASN A 210 12.15 13.72 1.27
CA ASN A 210 12.32 13.94 -0.18
C ASN A 210 13.67 14.59 -0.53
N ARG A 211 14.19 15.48 0.33
CA ARG A 211 15.55 16.01 0.14
C ARG A 211 16.60 14.91 0.19
N TRP A 212 16.54 14.04 1.19
CA TRP A 212 17.51 12.95 1.34
C TRP A 212 17.33 11.85 0.29
N LEU A 213 16.09 11.50 -0.04
CA LEU A 213 15.77 10.57 -1.11
C LEU A 213 16.28 11.08 -2.46
N GLY A 214 16.07 12.37 -2.78
CA GLY A 214 16.56 12.97 -4.02
C GLY A 214 18.09 12.92 -4.13
N LEU A 215 18.81 13.25 -3.05
CA LEU A 215 20.27 13.12 -2.99
C LEU A 215 20.71 11.66 -3.19
N TYR A 216 20.05 10.74 -2.49
CA TYR A 216 20.32 9.31 -2.61
C TYR A 216 20.11 8.80 -4.03
N ILE A 217 18.99 9.13 -4.69
CA ILE A 217 18.71 8.74 -6.08
C ILE A 217 19.76 9.30 -7.03
N GLY A 218 20.18 10.55 -6.86
CA GLY A 218 21.27 11.14 -7.65
C GLY A 218 22.58 10.35 -7.53
N VAL A 219 22.99 10.01 -6.31
CA VAL A 219 24.18 9.19 -6.04
C VAL A 219 24.02 7.77 -6.58
N LEU A 220 22.84 7.16 -6.42
CA LEU A 220 22.51 5.82 -6.89
C LEU A 220 22.66 5.73 -8.42
N ILE A 221 22.06 6.67 -9.15
CA ILE A 221 22.13 6.74 -10.60
C ILE A 221 23.58 6.91 -11.07
N ALA A 222 24.31 7.87 -10.48
CA ALA A 222 25.72 8.08 -10.82
C ALA A 222 26.56 6.82 -10.60
N ARG A 223 26.37 6.14 -9.46
CA ARG A 223 27.06 4.88 -9.15
C ARG A 223 26.70 3.79 -10.16
N LYS A 224 25.41 3.57 -10.45
CA LYS A 224 24.98 2.54 -11.41
C LYS A 224 25.46 2.83 -12.82
N TRP A 225 25.49 4.09 -13.23
CA TRP A 225 26.07 4.49 -14.52
C TRP A 225 27.55 4.13 -14.62
N VAL A 226 28.35 4.42 -13.58
CA VAL A 226 29.77 4.01 -13.53
C VAL A 226 29.91 2.49 -13.58
N MET A 227 29.13 1.76 -12.79
CA MET A 227 29.17 0.29 -12.78
C MET A 227 28.80 -0.31 -14.13
N ASN A 228 27.87 0.31 -14.87
CA ASN A 228 27.53 -0.10 -16.23
C ASN A 228 28.70 0.08 -17.19
N LYS A 229 29.35 1.25 -17.16
CA LYS A 229 30.55 1.50 -17.99
C LYS A 229 31.70 0.53 -17.70
N LEU A 230 31.78 0.02 -16.48
CA LEU A 230 32.77 -0.97 -16.07
C LEU A 230 32.35 -2.43 -16.36
N GLY A 231 31.16 -2.68 -16.91
CA GLY A 231 30.65 -4.04 -17.13
C GLY A 231 30.36 -4.83 -15.84
N ARG A 232 30.08 -4.13 -14.74
CA ARG A 232 29.89 -4.71 -13.39
C ARG A 232 28.48 -4.49 -12.83
N SER A 233 27.53 -4.13 -13.67
CA SER A 233 26.15 -3.90 -13.21
C SER A 233 25.40 -5.21 -12.97
N LYS A 234 24.56 -5.18 -11.94
CA LYS A 234 23.54 -6.22 -11.70
C LYS A 234 22.33 -5.93 -12.59
N ASP A 235 21.67 -6.98 -13.07
CA ASP A 235 20.37 -6.84 -13.75
C ASP A 235 19.25 -6.63 -12.72
N ASP A 236 19.13 -5.39 -12.25
CA ASP A 236 18.06 -4.91 -11.37
C ASP A 236 17.17 -3.88 -12.08
N VAL A 237 16.00 -3.57 -11.51
CA VAL A 237 15.02 -2.70 -12.20
C VAL A 237 15.60 -1.31 -12.46
N VAL A 238 16.32 -0.69 -11.52
CA VAL A 238 16.95 0.62 -11.75
C VAL A 238 18.00 0.54 -12.86
N TYR A 239 18.80 -0.53 -12.91
CA TYR A 239 19.72 -0.74 -14.03
C TYR A 239 18.97 -0.77 -15.37
N ARG A 240 17.86 -1.53 -15.46
CA ARG A 240 17.03 -1.61 -16.66
C ARG A 240 16.40 -0.26 -17.02
N ILE A 241 15.92 0.51 -16.04
CA ILE A 241 15.42 1.89 -16.25
C ILE A 241 16.49 2.75 -16.93
N LEU A 242 17.74 2.67 -16.46
CA LEU A 242 18.86 3.45 -17.01
C LEU A 242 19.32 2.97 -18.40
N GLN A 243 18.92 1.77 -18.83
CA GLN A 243 19.16 1.26 -20.19
C GLN A 243 18.04 1.64 -21.17
N VAL A 244 16.93 2.23 -20.70
CA VAL A 244 15.82 2.58 -21.60
C VAL A 244 16.24 3.67 -22.56
N GLU A 245 16.17 3.36 -23.85
CA GLU A 245 16.18 4.33 -24.94
C GLU A 245 14.73 4.62 -25.33
N PRO A 246 14.16 5.77 -24.90
CA PRO A 246 12.77 6.06 -25.21
C PRO A 246 12.59 6.35 -26.71
N PRO A 247 11.42 6.01 -27.28
CA PRO A 247 11.09 6.40 -28.65
C PRO A 247 11.19 7.91 -28.87
N GLU A 248 11.36 8.33 -30.12
CA GLU A 248 11.39 9.75 -30.48
C GLU A 248 10.14 10.48 -29.96
N GLY A 249 10.34 11.65 -29.34
CA GLY A 249 9.26 12.45 -28.74
C GLY A 249 8.84 12.05 -27.33
N VAL A 250 9.25 10.88 -26.82
CA VAL A 250 8.97 10.46 -25.43
C VAL A 250 10.03 11.02 -24.49
N LYS A 251 9.61 11.91 -23.57
CA LYS A 251 10.49 12.54 -22.58
C LYS A 251 10.71 11.62 -21.37
N PHE A 252 11.61 10.65 -21.50
CA PHE A 252 12.03 9.78 -20.38
C PHE A 252 13.52 9.94 -20.06
N ASN A 253 13.91 11.16 -19.75
CA ASN A 253 15.31 11.50 -19.45
C ASN A 253 15.73 11.02 -18.05
N ILE A 254 17.01 11.22 -17.71
CA ILE A 254 17.61 10.78 -16.44
C ILE A 254 16.87 11.28 -15.19
N LEU A 255 16.26 12.46 -15.25
CA LEU A 255 15.47 13.00 -14.16
C LEU A 255 14.17 12.19 -13.98
N ARG A 256 13.46 11.91 -15.08
CA ARG A 256 12.24 11.08 -15.08
C ARG A 256 12.53 9.65 -14.64
N GLN A 257 13.64 9.08 -15.12
CA GLN A 257 14.13 7.77 -14.69
C GLN A 257 14.34 7.72 -13.17
N GLY A 258 14.98 8.75 -12.59
CA GLY A 258 15.18 8.86 -11.15
C GLY A 258 13.89 9.04 -10.34
N ILE A 259 12.95 9.85 -10.83
CA ILE A 259 11.63 10.02 -10.20
C ILE A 259 10.91 8.67 -10.13
N ASN A 260 10.87 7.92 -11.22
CA ASN A 260 10.17 6.63 -11.27
C ASN A 260 10.88 5.53 -10.50
N ALA A 261 12.22 5.54 -10.44
CA ALA A 261 12.97 4.68 -9.51
C ALA A 261 12.62 4.98 -8.04
N GLY A 262 12.49 6.26 -7.66
CA GLY A 262 12.02 6.65 -6.33
C GLY A 262 10.57 6.23 -6.07
N GLY A 263 9.70 6.27 -7.08
CA GLY A 263 8.31 5.82 -6.99
C GLY A 263 8.17 4.34 -6.61
N LEU A 264 9.05 3.47 -7.12
CA LEU A 264 9.08 2.03 -6.76
C LEU A 264 9.24 1.81 -5.25
N LEU A 265 10.06 2.63 -4.58
CA LEU A 265 10.23 2.55 -3.12
C LEU A 265 8.95 2.93 -2.37
N ILE A 266 8.31 4.02 -2.79
CA ILE A 266 7.15 4.59 -2.11
C ILE A 266 5.97 3.60 -2.20
N GLY A 267 5.77 2.99 -3.36
CA GLY A 267 4.64 2.07 -3.59
C GLY A 267 4.82 0.65 -3.06
N ALA A 268 6.03 0.24 -2.66
CA ALA A 268 6.31 -1.17 -2.36
C ALA A 268 6.37 -1.53 -0.88
N VAL A 269 6.78 -0.61 0.01
CA VAL A 269 7.05 -0.98 1.41
C VAL A 269 5.80 -0.91 2.27
N GLU A 270 5.17 0.25 2.40
CA GLU A 270 4.09 0.44 3.39
C GLU A 270 2.80 -0.33 3.02
N THR A 271 2.41 -0.33 1.74
CA THR A 271 1.24 -1.10 1.24
C THR A 271 1.42 -2.59 1.45
N THR A 272 2.61 -3.12 1.15
CA THR A 272 2.92 -4.54 1.40
C THR A 272 2.96 -4.84 2.90
N SER A 273 3.53 -3.95 3.72
CA SER A 273 3.54 -4.10 5.18
C SER A 273 2.12 -4.15 5.75
N MET A 274 1.23 -3.29 5.26
CA MET A 274 -0.17 -3.26 5.66
C MET A 274 -0.90 -4.54 5.24
N ALA A 275 -0.73 -4.96 3.99
CA ALA A 275 -1.29 -6.22 3.49
C ALA A 275 -0.82 -7.44 4.30
N VAL A 276 0.47 -7.54 4.60
CA VAL A 276 1.00 -8.63 5.44
C VAL A 276 0.36 -8.59 6.83
N SER A 277 0.27 -7.42 7.45
CA SER A 277 -0.26 -7.30 8.81
C SER A 277 -1.74 -7.66 8.89
N GLN A 278 -2.54 -7.17 7.95
CA GLN A 278 -3.98 -7.45 7.89
C GLN A 278 -4.28 -8.89 7.49
N ALA A 279 -3.50 -9.48 6.57
CA ALA A 279 -3.65 -10.89 6.22
C ALA A 279 -3.34 -11.80 7.42
N VAL A 280 -2.25 -11.53 8.14
CA VAL A 280 -1.88 -12.27 9.36
C VAL A 280 -2.96 -12.12 10.43
N GLU A 281 -3.42 -10.89 10.69
CA GLU A 281 -4.52 -10.64 11.63
C GLU A 281 -5.80 -11.39 11.22
N GLY A 282 -6.20 -11.31 9.95
CA GLY A 282 -7.38 -11.97 9.41
C GLY A 282 -7.33 -13.50 9.48
N ILE A 283 -6.14 -14.08 9.36
CA ILE A 283 -5.92 -15.52 9.52
C ILE A 283 -5.94 -15.91 11.00
N LEU A 284 -5.20 -15.18 11.85
CA LEU A 284 -5.05 -15.51 13.28
C LEU A 284 -6.33 -15.30 14.10
N SER A 285 -7.19 -14.37 13.67
CA SER A 285 -8.48 -14.08 14.32
C SER A 285 -9.55 -15.16 14.07
N ARG A 286 -9.30 -16.12 13.17
CA ARG A 286 -10.25 -17.16 12.76
C ARG A 286 -9.62 -18.56 12.94
N PRO A 287 -9.85 -19.24 14.09
CA PRO A 287 -9.15 -20.47 14.43
C PRO A 287 -9.20 -21.58 13.37
N GLU A 288 -10.33 -21.74 12.70
CA GLU A 288 -10.53 -22.70 11.61
C GLU A 288 -9.69 -22.34 10.36
N VAL A 289 -9.63 -21.06 10.00
CA VAL A 289 -8.81 -20.56 8.89
C VAL A 289 -7.33 -20.69 9.23
N PHE A 290 -6.95 -20.37 10.47
CA PHE A 290 -5.58 -20.53 10.95
C PHE A 290 -5.13 -22.00 10.89
N ALA A 291 -5.97 -22.94 11.31
CA ALA A 291 -5.66 -24.37 11.24
C ALA A 291 -5.45 -24.83 9.78
N LEU A 292 -6.31 -24.38 8.86
CA LEU A 292 -6.18 -24.68 7.43
C LEU A 292 -4.90 -24.09 6.84
N ALA A 293 -4.62 -22.81 7.11
CA ALA A 293 -3.41 -22.13 6.65
C ALA A 293 -2.14 -22.81 7.18
N GLN A 294 -2.15 -23.24 8.45
CA GLN A 294 -1.03 -23.94 9.05
C GLN A 294 -0.80 -25.32 8.41
N ALA A 295 -1.87 -26.07 8.09
CA ALA A 295 -1.77 -27.36 7.42
C ALA A 295 -1.15 -27.19 6.02
N ALA A 296 -1.69 -26.29 5.20
CA ALA A 296 -1.18 -25.98 3.87
C ALA A 296 0.30 -25.54 3.89
N ALA A 297 0.66 -24.64 4.83
CA ALA A 297 2.03 -24.17 4.98
C ALA A 297 3.03 -25.29 5.36
N LYS A 298 2.62 -26.25 6.21
CA LYS A 298 3.48 -27.39 6.58
C LYS A 298 3.74 -28.34 5.42
N GLU A 299 2.79 -28.47 4.50
CA GLU A 299 2.89 -29.31 3.32
C GLU A 299 3.55 -28.61 2.12
N GLY A 300 3.78 -27.29 2.22
CA GLY A 300 4.28 -26.48 1.11
C GLY A 300 3.24 -26.28 0.01
N ASP A 301 1.96 -26.43 0.33
CA ASP A 301 0.84 -26.30 -0.62
C ASP A 301 0.45 -24.82 -0.79
N ASN A 302 1.13 -24.16 -1.72
CA ASN A 302 0.83 -22.77 -2.08
C ASN A 302 -0.53 -22.63 -2.80
N GLU A 303 -1.04 -23.67 -3.47
CA GLU A 303 -2.33 -23.61 -4.16
C GLU A 303 -3.48 -23.46 -3.16
N THR A 304 -3.37 -24.10 -1.99
CA THR A 304 -4.30 -23.92 -0.88
C THR A 304 -3.99 -22.67 -0.05
N PHE A 305 -2.71 -22.36 0.18
CA PHE A 305 -2.32 -21.24 1.04
C PHE A 305 -2.64 -19.86 0.42
N ASP A 306 -2.35 -19.65 -0.86
CA ASP A 306 -2.49 -18.34 -1.50
C ASP A 306 -3.94 -17.81 -1.45
N PRO A 307 -4.99 -18.59 -1.78
CA PRO A 307 -6.38 -18.14 -1.68
C PRO A 307 -6.80 -17.73 -0.26
N ILE A 308 -6.23 -18.34 0.78
CA ILE A 308 -6.51 -17.97 2.17
C ILE A 308 -6.02 -16.55 2.45
N VAL A 309 -4.83 -16.19 1.96
CA VAL A 309 -4.27 -14.83 2.08
C VAL A 309 -5.16 -13.83 1.35
N TRP A 310 -5.57 -14.14 0.11
CA TRP A 310 -6.45 -13.26 -0.66
C TRP A 310 -7.81 -13.06 -0.01
N GLU A 311 -8.41 -14.10 0.56
CA GLU A 311 -9.69 -13.99 1.24
C GLU A 311 -9.58 -13.19 2.55
N ALA A 312 -8.49 -13.34 3.29
CA ALA A 312 -8.21 -12.50 4.45
C ALA A 312 -8.14 -11.01 4.07
N LEU A 313 -7.41 -10.69 2.99
CA LEU A 313 -7.31 -9.32 2.45
C LEU A 313 -8.64 -8.80 1.89
N ARG A 314 -9.51 -9.67 1.37
CA ARG A 314 -10.84 -9.26 0.88
C ARG A 314 -11.71 -8.70 2.02
N PHE A 315 -11.55 -9.19 3.25
CA PHE A 315 -12.27 -8.70 4.42
C PHE A 315 -11.61 -7.49 5.09
N ASN A 316 -10.28 -7.36 5.00
CA ASN A 316 -9.53 -6.24 5.54
C ASN A 316 -8.46 -5.82 4.52
N PRO A 317 -8.83 -4.97 3.54
CA PRO A 317 -7.92 -4.56 2.47
C PRO A 317 -6.88 -3.54 2.93
N ALA A 318 -5.72 -3.58 2.28
CA ALA A 318 -4.55 -2.75 2.55
C ALA A 318 -4.63 -1.34 1.96
#